data_AF-S6BA69-F1
#
_entry.id   AF-S6BA69-F1
#
_cell.length_a   1.000
_cell.length_b   1.000
_cell.length_c   1.000
_cell.angle_alpha   90.00
_cell.angle_beta   90.00
_cell.angle_gamma   90.00
#
_symmetry.space_group_name_H-M   'P 1'
#
loop_
_entity.id
_entity.type
_entity.pdbx_description
1 polymer ?
#
loop_
_entity_poly.entity_id
_entity_poly.type
_entity_poly.pdbx_seq_one_letter_code
_entity_poly.pdbx_strand_id
1 'polypeptide(L)'
;MLRRVIERLFNSTEVLHDFWKVVLTVEPEGSFNRINQKSRQKETVVDESGSDALRMEFVMGNYFSIGVDARIGRGFDRLRSQSSMVNKLIYLWQGTKNTFRRSIRVDKQIDKMLSGESYSKTVFTTEMGNLSNPVLPRSSALIALNIPSYSAGIDPFARSCRVGLEKLTDAECSELTHFSQKMGDHRLEFLAYRKVYHIAADFCGTSLARRVHASGGPWKIVFKELHPSEKVYFQIDGEFYVMLQPKDVEISHSRTIRILK
;
A
#
# COMPACT_ATOMS: atom_id res chain seq x y z
N MET A 1 -23.19 26.75 -5.92
CA MET A 1 -22.52 25.43 -5.84
C MET A 1 -22.67 24.65 -7.14
N LEU A 2 -23.89 24.45 -7.65
CA LEU A 2 -24.17 23.73 -8.90
C LEU A 2 -23.45 24.30 -10.14
N ARG A 3 -23.48 25.62 -10.34
CA ARG A 3 -22.79 26.29 -11.46
C ARG A 3 -21.28 26.00 -11.50
N ARG A 4 -20.60 25.98 -10.35
CA ARG A 4 -19.17 25.63 -10.25
C ARG A 4 -18.89 24.15 -10.53
N VAL A 5 -19.82 23.25 -10.20
CA VAL A 5 -19.70 21.82 -10.51
C VAL A 5 -19.89 21.60 -12.01
N ILE A 6 -20.89 22.25 -12.60
CA ILE A 6 -21.16 22.20 -14.04
C ILE A 6 -20.00 22.79 -14.83
N GLU A 7 -19.50 23.98 -14.45
CA GLU A 7 -18.30 24.58 -15.08
C GLU A 7 -17.07 23.67 -14.96
N ARG A 8 -16.90 22.93 -13.84
CA ARG A 8 -15.82 21.94 -13.71
C ARG A 8 -16.02 20.73 -14.61
N LEU A 9 -17.25 20.22 -14.75
CA LEU A 9 -17.55 19.10 -15.64
C LEU A 9 -17.30 19.48 -17.11
N PHE A 10 -17.75 20.67 -17.53
CA PHE A 10 -17.53 21.14 -18.91
C PHE A 10 -16.06 21.39 -19.24
N ASN A 11 -15.26 21.79 -18.25
CA ASN A 11 -13.82 22.02 -18.43
C ASN A 11 -12.95 20.81 -18.07
N SER A 12 -13.56 19.68 -17.70
CA SER A 12 -12.82 18.49 -17.30
C SER A 12 -12.28 17.74 -18.51
N THR A 13 -11.15 17.10 -18.33
CA THR A 13 -10.50 16.29 -19.36
C THR A 13 -10.73 14.81 -19.08
N GLU A 14 -11.00 14.02 -20.12
CA GLU A 14 -11.04 12.58 -19.99
C GLU A 14 -9.63 12.05 -19.72
N VAL A 15 -9.47 11.28 -18.65
CA VAL A 15 -8.25 10.54 -18.35
C VAL A 15 -8.59 9.06 -18.13
N LEU A 16 -7.67 8.20 -18.53
CA LEU A 16 -7.79 6.77 -18.25
C LEU A 16 -7.43 6.48 -16.80
N HIS A 17 -8.14 5.51 -16.22
CA HIS A 17 -7.95 5.06 -14.85
C HIS A 17 -8.07 3.55 -14.78
N ASP A 18 -7.01 2.91 -14.30
CA ASP A 18 -6.99 1.46 -14.09
C ASP A 18 -7.62 1.09 -12.75
N PHE A 19 -8.22 -0.08 -12.70
CA PHE A 19 -8.62 -0.76 -11.48
C PHE A 19 -7.85 -2.06 -11.38
N TRP A 20 -7.48 -2.42 -10.16
CA TRP A 20 -6.65 -3.58 -9.88
C TRP A 20 -7.37 -4.53 -8.94
N LYS A 21 -7.36 -5.82 -9.25
CA LYS A 21 -7.84 -6.85 -8.35
C LYS A 21 -6.75 -7.11 -7.31
N VAL A 22 -7.09 -7.01 -6.03
CA VAL A 22 -6.20 -7.35 -4.91
C VAL A 22 -6.82 -8.51 -4.15
N VAL A 23 -6.09 -9.62 -4.08
CA VAL A 23 -6.50 -10.83 -3.37
C VAL A 23 -5.56 -11.06 -2.21
N LEU A 24 -6.07 -11.13 -0.99
CA LEU A 24 -5.29 -11.47 0.19
C LEU A 24 -5.70 -12.86 0.67
N THR A 25 -4.72 -13.69 1.01
CA THR A 25 -4.92 -15.04 1.52
C THR A 25 -4.17 -15.19 2.85
N VAL A 26 -4.81 -15.81 3.83
CA VAL A 26 -4.18 -16.24 5.08
C VAL A 26 -4.07 -17.76 5.11
N GLU A 27 -3.21 -18.28 5.98
CA GLU A 27 -3.16 -19.71 6.26
C GLU A 27 -4.46 -20.19 6.95
N PRO A 28 -4.75 -21.51 6.99
CA PRO A 28 -6.00 -22.04 7.55
C PRO A 28 -6.29 -21.62 9.00
N GLU A 29 -5.25 -21.39 9.80
CA GLU A 29 -5.30 -20.90 11.18
C GLU A 29 -5.23 -19.36 11.30
N GLY A 30 -5.14 -18.67 10.16
CA GLY A 30 -5.08 -17.22 10.06
C GLY A 30 -6.45 -16.56 10.13
N SER A 31 -6.44 -15.23 10.18
CA SER A 31 -7.68 -14.45 10.17
C SER A 31 -7.47 -13.00 9.74
N PHE A 32 -8.54 -12.39 9.23
CA PHE A 32 -8.61 -10.96 8.99
C PHE A 32 -9.40 -10.25 10.08
N ASN A 33 -8.94 -9.06 10.44
CA ASN A 33 -9.54 -8.26 11.50
C ASN A 33 -9.63 -6.79 11.09
N ARG A 34 -10.79 -6.16 11.28
CA ARG A 34 -10.97 -4.72 11.06
C ARG A 34 -11.47 -4.01 12.32
N ILE A 35 -11.72 -2.71 12.23
CA ILE A 35 -12.44 -1.97 13.26
C ILE A 35 -13.84 -1.70 12.74
N ASN A 36 -14.85 -2.16 13.45
CA ASN A 36 -16.23 -1.84 13.12
C ASN A 36 -16.44 -0.33 13.31
N GLN A 37 -16.92 0.36 12.28
CA GLN A 37 -17.09 1.81 12.33
C GLN A 37 -18.18 2.26 13.32
N LYS A 38 -19.20 1.43 13.56
CA LYS A 38 -20.29 1.72 14.50
C LYS A 38 -19.87 1.46 15.95
N SER A 39 -19.38 0.26 16.25
CA SER A 39 -19.02 -0.12 17.62
C SER A 39 -17.63 0.38 18.04
N ARG A 40 -16.78 0.77 17.09
CA ARG A 40 -15.36 1.13 17.28
C ARG A 40 -14.53 -0.02 17.91
N GLN A 41 -15.06 -1.24 17.89
CA GLN A 41 -14.39 -2.43 18.41
C GLN A 41 -13.75 -3.25 17.29
N LYS A 42 -12.82 -4.13 17.69
CA LYS A 42 -12.21 -5.10 16.79
C LYS A 42 -13.25 -6.15 16.41
N GLU A 43 -13.37 -6.44 15.12
CA GLU A 43 -14.17 -7.56 14.62
C GLU A 43 -13.34 -8.41 13.67
N THR A 44 -13.55 -9.72 13.75
CA THR A 44 -13.03 -10.69 12.79
C THR A 44 -13.89 -10.63 11.53
N VAL A 45 -13.25 -10.70 10.36
CA VAL A 45 -13.98 -10.76 9.08
C VAL A 45 -14.39 -12.20 8.85
N VAL A 46 -15.68 -12.41 8.62
CA VAL A 46 -16.27 -13.71 8.33
C VAL A 46 -16.71 -13.79 6.87
N ASP A 47 -16.80 -15.01 6.34
CA ASP A 47 -17.34 -15.31 5.01
C ASP A 47 -18.87 -15.40 5.01
N GLU A 48 -19.46 -15.76 3.87
CA GLU A 48 -20.91 -15.92 3.69
C GLU A 48 -21.51 -17.02 4.56
N SER A 49 -20.71 -17.99 5.00
CA SER A 49 -21.11 -19.08 5.90
C SER A 49 -21.08 -18.67 7.38
N GLY A 50 -20.49 -17.51 7.69
CA GLY A 50 -20.25 -17.04 9.06
C GLY A 50 -18.96 -17.58 9.68
N SER A 51 -18.12 -18.28 8.91
CA SER A 51 -16.80 -18.76 9.33
C SER A 51 -15.73 -17.70 9.10
N ASP A 52 -14.58 -17.80 9.78
CA ASP A 52 -13.47 -16.85 9.57
C ASP A 52 -13.04 -16.82 8.09
N ALA A 53 -13.01 -15.63 7.50
CA ALA A 53 -12.62 -15.48 6.10
C ALA A 53 -11.13 -15.82 5.94
N LEU A 54 -10.83 -16.81 5.09
CA LEU A 54 -9.44 -17.16 4.73
C LEU A 54 -8.92 -16.37 3.52
N ARG A 55 -9.82 -15.69 2.83
CA ARG A 55 -9.53 -14.95 1.60
C ARG A 55 -10.37 -13.68 1.52
N MET A 56 -9.74 -12.59 1.09
CA MET A 56 -10.41 -11.33 0.79
C MET A 56 -10.09 -10.88 -0.62
N GLU A 57 -11.12 -10.46 -1.37
CA GLU A 57 -10.96 -9.86 -2.69
C GLU A 57 -11.41 -8.40 -2.68
N PHE A 58 -10.64 -7.55 -3.36
CA PHE A 58 -10.94 -6.14 -3.52
C PHE A 58 -10.69 -5.69 -4.95
N VAL A 59 -11.39 -4.62 -5.34
CA VAL A 59 -11.09 -3.84 -6.55
C VAL A 59 -10.53 -2.49 -6.10
N MET A 60 -9.25 -2.29 -6.33
CA MET A 60 -8.47 -1.11 -5.92
C MET A 60 -8.46 -0.07 -7.04
N GLY A 61 -8.80 1.18 -6.71
CA GLY A 61 -8.71 2.33 -7.60
C GLY A 61 -7.56 3.30 -7.24
N ASN A 62 -7.14 3.41 -5.98
CA ASN A 62 -6.14 4.41 -5.59
C ASN A 62 -4.80 3.78 -5.21
N TYR A 63 -4.78 3.02 -4.13
CA TYR A 63 -3.56 2.39 -3.64
C TYR A 63 -3.83 1.27 -2.63
N PHE A 64 -2.85 0.39 -2.53
CA PHE A 64 -2.76 -0.66 -1.53
C PHE A 64 -1.47 -0.48 -0.73
N SER A 65 -1.47 -0.78 0.56
CA SER A 65 -0.22 -0.79 1.31
C SER A 65 -0.20 -1.79 2.45
N ILE A 66 1.01 -2.17 2.82
CA ILE A 66 1.33 -3.01 3.96
C ILE A 66 2.28 -2.23 4.87
N GLY A 67 1.95 -2.13 6.15
CA GLY A 67 2.85 -1.64 7.17
C GLY A 67 2.30 -0.50 8.04
N VAL A 68 3.17 0.44 8.37
CA VAL A 68 2.92 1.40 9.45
C VAL A 68 1.84 2.43 9.13
N ASP A 69 1.68 2.78 7.87
CA ASP A 69 0.62 3.67 7.41
C ASP A 69 -0.76 3.05 7.61
N ALA A 70 -0.92 1.76 7.31
CA ALA A 70 -2.14 1.03 7.62
C ALA A 70 -2.42 0.97 9.14
N ARG A 71 -1.39 0.79 9.96
CA ARG A 71 -1.52 0.85 11.43
C ARG A 71 -1.96 2.24 11.92
N ILE A 72 -1.38 3.31 11.35
CA ILE A 72 -1.74 4.70 11.68
C ILE A 72 -3.19 4.96 11.29
N GLY A 73 -3.58 4.59 10.07
CA GLY A 73 -4.94 4.75 9.57
C GLY A 73 -5.98 3.99 10.38
N ARG A 74 -5.66 2.76 10.82
CA ARG A 74 -6.53 2.02 11.77
C ARG A 74 -6.69 2.75 13.11
N GLY A 75 -5.62 3.40 13.60
CA GLY A 75 -5.69 4.25 14.78
C GLY A 75 -6.55 5.49 14.56
N PHE A 76 -6.47 6.08 13.37
CA PHE A 76 -7.31 7.20 12.93
C PHE A 76 -8.79 6.80 12.87
N ASP A 77 -9.12 5.64 12.28
CA ASP A 77 -10.49 5.14 12.16
C ASP A 77 -11.17 4.88 13.52
N ARG A 78 -10.42 4.69 14.59
CA ARG A 78 -10.99 4.63 15.95
C ARG A 78 -11.48 5.99 16.45
N LEU A 79 -10.91 7.09 15.95
CA LEU A 79 -11.12 8.46 16.44
C LEU A 79 -11.73 9.40 15.39
N ARG A 80 -11.97 8.91 14.17
CA ARG A 80 -12.48 9.69 13.03
C ARG A 80 -13.68 10.54 13.42
N SER A 81 -13.58 11.85 13.15
CA SER A 81 -14.61 12.86 13.40
C SER A 81 -15.24 13.34 12.07
N GLN A 82 -16.33 14.10 12.16
CA GLN A 82 -17.00 14.70 11.01
C GLN A 82 -16.27 15.94 10.44
N SER A 83 -15.25 16.48 11.13
CA SER A 83 -14.52 17.69 10.70
C SER A 83 -13.21 17.36 9.98
N SER A 84 -12.99 17.98 8.82
CA SER A 84 -11.79 17.77 7.99
C SER A 84 -10.50 18.29 8.64
N MET A 85 -10.56 19.40 9.39
CA MET A 85 -9.42 19.93 10.15
C MET A 85 -9.07 19.02 11.34
N VAL A 86 -10.08 18.54 12.07
CA VAL A 86 -9.89 17.61 13.17
C VAL A 86 -9.32 16.28 12.66
N ASN A 87 -9.76 15.84 11.48
CA ASN A 87 -9.23 14.62 10.87
C ASN A 87 -7.74 14.75 10.51
N LYS A 88 -7.28 15.91 10.02
CA LYS A 88 -5.84 16.16 9.82
C LYS A 88 -5.05 16.12 11.14
N LEU A 89 -5.60 16.70 12.22
CA LEU A 89 -4.96 16.69 13.54
C LEU A 89 -4.91 15.30 14.16
N ILE A 90 -5.97 14.51 14.05
CA ILE A 90 -5.98 13.10 14.51
C ILE A 90 -4.95 12.29 13.72
N TYR A 91 -4.84 12.50 12.40
CA TYR A 91 -3.85 11.83 11.57
C TYR A 91 -2.42 12.16 12.03
N LEU A 92 -2.14 13.45 12.26
CA LEU A 92 -0.85 13.92 12.77
C LEU A 92 -0.54 13.35 14.17
N TRP A 93 -1.52 13.37 15.08
CA TRP A 93 -1.37 12.82 16.44
C TRP A 93 -1.14 11.30 16.44
N GLN A 94 -1.89 10.55 15.61
CA GLN A 94 -1.67 9.12 15.45
C GLN A 94 -0.33 8.81 14.81
N GLY A 95 0.12 9.62 13.85
CA GLY A 95 1.47 9.56 13.30
C GLY A 95 2.53 9.68 14.39
N THR A 96 2.46 10.75 15.19
CA THR A 96 3.39 11.00 16.32
C THR A 96 3.37 9.87 17.33
N LYS A 97 2.20 9.38 17.75
CA LYS A 97 2.07 8.27 18.68
C LYS A 97 2.71 6.98 18.16
N ASN A 98 2.55 6.70 16.87
CA ASN A 98 3.11 5.49 16.26
C ASN A 98 4.62 5.58 16.00
N THR A 99 5.21 6.78 16.01
CA THR A 99 6.66 6.98 16.02
C THR A 99 7.29 6.44 17.31
N PHE A 100 6.60 6.54 18.45
CA PHE A 100 7.08 6.05 19.75
C PHE A 100 6.70 4.59 20.07
N ARG A 101 5.91 3.94 19.20
CA ARG A 101 5.55 2.52 19.33
C ARG A 101 6.59 1.63 18.64
N ARG A 102 6.60 0.33 18.99
CA ARG A 102 7.43 -0.69 18.32
C ARG A 102 7.30 -0.54 16.79
N SER A 103 8.44 -0.38 16.13
CA SER A 103 8.52 -0.20 14.68
C SER A 103 7.96 -1.44 13.98
N ILE A 104 7.02 -1.24 13.06
CA ILE A 104 6.67 -2.28 12.07
C ILE A 104 7.90 -2.50 11.17
N ARG A 105 8.12 -3.76 10.80
CA ARG A 105 9.24 -4.23 9.98
C ARG A 105 8.67 -5.09 8.85
N VAL A 106 8.28 -4.45 7.76
CA VAL A 106 7.74 -5.13 6.57
C VAL A 106 8.77 -6.10 5.99
N ASP A 107 10.05 -5.77 6.04
CA ASP A 107 11.17 -6.65 5.65
C ASP A 107 11.27 -7.93 6.49
N LYS A 108 10.69 -7.94 7.69
CA LYS A 108 10.61 -9.14 8.54
C LYS A 108 9.31 -9.91 8.37
N GLN A 109 8.33 -9.35 7.68
CA GLN A 109 7.01 -9.95 7.45
C GLN A 109 6.91 -10.56 6.05
N ILE A 110 7.36 -9.83 5.03
CA ILE A 110 7.40 -10.28 3.64
C ILE A 110 8.63 -11.16 3.43
N ASP A 111 8.49 -12.25 2.67
CA ASP A 111 9.59 -13.04 2.14
C ASP A 111 10.13 -12.39 0.86
N LYS A 112 9.28 -12.32 -0.17
CA LYS A 112 9.62 -11.86 -1.51
C LYS A 112 8.42 -11.31 -2.26
N MET A 113 8.69 -10.59 -3.34
CA MET A 113 7.70 -10.17 -4.31
C MET A 113 8.08 -10.73 -5.68
N LEU A 114 7.11 -11.35 -6.34
CA LEU A 114 7.23 -11.97 -7.66
C LEU A 114 6.38 -11.21 -8.67
N SER A 115 6.71 -11.33 -9.95
CA SER A 115 6.03 -10.66 -11.06
C SER A 115 5.93 -11.55 -12.30
N GLY A 116 4.98 -11.20 -13.18
CA GLY A 116 4.69 -11.88 -14.44
C GLY A 116 3.63 -12.98 -14.30
N GLU A 117 3.05 -13.40 -15.42
CA GLU A 117 1.90 -14.34 -15.47
C GLU A 117 2.09 -15.63 -14.67
N SER A 118 3.32 -16.16 -14.61
CA SER A 118 3.65 -17.36 -13.82
C SER A 118 4.39 -17.06 -12.52
N TYR A 119 4.47 -15.79 -12.11
CA TYR A 119 5.25 -15.31 -10.97
C TYR A 119 6.72 -15.78 -11.00
N SER A 120 7.30 -15.89 -12.19
CA SER A 120 8.64 -16.44 -12.42
C SER A 120 9.78 -15.45 -12.17
N LYS A 121 9.48 -14.14 -12.21
CA LYS A 121 10.49 -13.09 -11.99
C LYS A 121 10.42 -12.56 -10.57
N THR A 122 11.50 -12.70 -9.83
CA THR A 122 11.66 -12.05 -8.52
C THR A 122 11.86 -10.55 -8.71
N VAL A 123 10.98 -9.74 -8.11
CA VAL A 123 11.13 -8.28 -8.00
C VAL A 123 12.11 -7.96 -6.88
N PHE A 124 11.90 -8.56 -5.70
CA PHE A 124 12.84 -8.51 -4.59
C PHE A 124 12.65 -9.69 -3.65
N THR A 125 13.66 -9.95 -2.83
CA THR A 125 13.59 -10.74 -1.60
C THR A 125 13.92 -9.87 -0.38
N THR A 126 13.64 -10.34 0.81
CA THR A 126 14.06 -9.73 2.08
C THR A 126 15.21 -10.49 2.75
N GLU A 127 15.69 -11.56 2.13
CA GLU A 127 16.85 -12.32 2.58
C GLU A 127 18.15 -11.58 2.26
N MET A 128 18.77 -10.99 3.29
CA MET A 128 19.99 -10.18 3.13
C MET A 128 21.17 -10.95 2.49
N GLY A 129 21.23 -12.27 2.73
CA GLY A 129 22.27 -13.16 2.19
C GLY A 129 22.09 -13.52 0.71
N ASN A 130 20.96 -13.18 0.10
CA ASN A 130 20.68 -13.52 -1.29
C ASN A 130 21.55 -12.65 -2.23
N LEU A 131 22.47 -13.28 -2.95
CA LEU A 131 23.39 -12.58 -3.86
C LEU A 131 22.83 -12.41 -5.27
N SER A 132 21.78 -13.14 -5.63
CA SER A 132 21.28 -13.23 -7.01
C SER A 132 20.07 -12.34 -7.29
N ASN A 133 19.36 -11.85 -6.27
CA ASN A 133 18.15 -11.05 -6.43
C ASN A 133 18.25 -9.71 -5.69
N PRO A 134 17.52 -8.68 -6.16
CA PRO A 134 17.39 -7.43 -5.43
C PRO A 134 16.83 -7.66 -4.03
N VAL A 135 17.31 -6.88 -3.05
CA VAL A 135 16.94 -7.01 -1.64
C VAL A 135 16.14 -5.80 -1.20
N LEU A 136 14.98 -6.02 -0.58
CA LEU A 136 14.24 -4.99 0.13
C LEU A 136 14.84 -4.85 1.54
N PRO A 137 15.56 -3.74 1.83
CA PRO A 137 16.13 -3.51 3.15
C PRO A 137 15.04 -3.13 4.15
N ARG A 138 15.46 -2.87 5.39
CA ARG A 138 14.59 -2.43 6.49
C ARG A 138 13.57 -1.38 6.01
N SER A 139 12.29 -1.77 6.08
CA SER A 139 11.17 -0.97 5.62
C SER A 139 10.02 -1.03 6.61
N SER A 140 9.38 0.10 6.87
CA SER A 140 8.20 0.22 7.72
C SER A 140 6.89 0.20 6.96
N ALA A 141 6.93 0.45 5.64
CA ALA A 141 5.78 0.35 4.75
C ALA A 141 6.21 -0.04 3.33
N LEU A 142 5.36 -0.79 2.64
CA LEU A 142 5.40 -1.05 1.20
C LEU A 142 4.04 -0.62 0.63
N ILE A 143 4.04 0.16 -0.45
CA ILE A 143 2.86 0.82 -1.00
C ILE A 143 2.83 0.57 -2.51
N ALA A 144 1.70 0.14 -3.05
CA ALA A 144 1.40 0.07 -4.47
C ALA A 144 0.45 1.23 -4.83
N LEU A 145 0.86 2.10 -5.74
CA LEU A 145 0.12 3.28 -6.18
C LEU A 145 -0.43 3.08 -7.59
N ASN A 146 -1.69 3.43 -7.79
CA ASN A 146 -2.33 3.54 -9.11
C ASN A 146 -2.53 5.01 -9.52
N ILE A 147 -2.50 5.94 -8.56
CA ILE A 147 -2.66 7.38 -8.79
C ILE A 147 -1.47 8.16 -8.21
N PRO A 148 -1.16 9.36 -8.76
CA PRO A 148 -0.14 10.26 -8.24
C PRO A 148 -0.62 11.02 -6.99
N SER A 149 -1.17 10.28 -6.04
CA SER A 149 -1.69 10.82 -4.79
C SER A 149 -1.75 9.73 -3.72
N TYR A 150 -1.14 10.03 -2.59
CA TYR A 150 -1.08 9.22 -1.40
C TYR A 150 -1.27 10.11 -0.18
N SER A 151 -2.01 9.60 0.81
CA SER A 151 -2.18 10.19 2.14
C SER A 151 -2.34 11.72 2.16
N ALA A 152 -3.56 12.19 1.92
CA ALA A 152 -3.93 13.62 1.81
C ALA A 152 -3.32 14.39 0.62
N GLY A 153 -2.99 13.70 -0.47
CA GLY A 153 -2.70 14.34 -1.77
C GLY A 153 -1.22 14.55 -2.07
N ILE A 154 -0.32 13.88 -1.36
CA ILE A 154 1.11 13.90 -1.69
C ILE A 154 1.35 12.99 -2.88
N ASP A 155 2.19 13.39 -3.82
CA ASP A 155 2.73 12.50 -4.84
C ASP A 155 4.15 12.04 -4.44
N PRO A 156 4.31 10.95 -3.67
CA PRO A 156 5.61 10.50 -3.23
C PRO A 156 6.42 9.84 -4.35
N PHE A 157 5.78 9.33 -5.41
CA PHE A 157 6.49 8.66 -6.49
C PHE A 157 7.20 9.67 -7.37
N ALA A 158 6.50 10.68 -7.88
CA ALA A 158 7.10 11.70 -8.73
C ALA A 158 8.19 12.51 -8.00
N ARG A 159 8.01 12.73 -6.69
CA ARG A 159 8.98 13.49 -5.88
C ARG A 159 10.21 12.66 -5.50
N SER A 160 10.10 11.34 -5.45
CA SER A 160 11.23 10.49 -5.03
C SER A 160 12.18 10.23 -6.19
N CYS A 161 13.47 10.51 -5.96
CA CYS A 161 14.57 10.11 -6.85
C CYS A 161 15.39 8.94 -6.26
N ARG A 162 14.91 8.30 -5.19
CA ARG A 162 15.68 7.31 -4.43
C ARG A 162 15.17 5.92 -4.69
N VAL A 163 16.09 4.99 -4.95
CA VAL A 163 15.77 3.57 -5.05
C VAL A 163 15.70 2.92 -3.66
N GLY A 164 14.72 2.04 -3.51
CA GLY A 164 14.35 1.35 -2.28
C GLY A 164 15.03 0.02 -2.11
N LEU A 165 15.41 -0.64 -3.22
CA LEU A 165 16.07 -1.94 -3.23
C LEU A 165 17.59 -1.79 -3.22
N GLU A 166 18.25 -2.79 -2.66
CA GLU A 166 19.69 -3.01 -2.70
C GLU A 166 20.01 -4.09 -3.74
N LYS A 167 21.25 -4.13 -4.25
CA LYS A 167 21.72 -5.11 -5.25
C LYS A 167 20.99 -5.06 -6.60
N LEU A 168 20.46 -3.88 -6.96
CA LEU A 168 20.07 -3.60 -8.33
C LEU A 168 21.30 -3.23 -9.16
N THR A 169 21.26 -3.52 -10.45
CA THR A 169 22.21 -2.99 -11.43
C THR A 169 22.03 -1.48 -11.62
N ASP A 170 23.05 -0.80 -12.12
CA ASP A 170 22.96 0.64 -12.44
C ASP A 170 21.88 0.93 -13.48
N ALA A 171 21.69 0.01 -14.44
CA ALA A 171 20.64 0.11 -15.45
C ALA A 171 19.24 0.07 -14.82
N GLU A 172 18.97 -0.90 -13.93
CA GLU A 172 17.69 -1.00 -13.23
C GLU A 172 17.44 0.19 -12.30
N CYS A 173 18.48 0.70 -11.63
CA CYS A 173 18.38 1.91 -10.83
C CYS A 173 18.02 3.12 -11.69
N SER A 174 18.67 3.27 -12.84
CA SER A 174 18.40 4.35 -13.80
C SER A 174 16.98 4.27 -14.35
N GLU A 175 16.53 3.09 -14.76
CA GLU A 175 15.16 2.87 -15.24
C GLU A 175 14.13 3.29 -14.19
N LEU A 176 14.30 2.82 -12.94
CA LEU A 176 13.34 3.10 -11.88
C LEU A 176 13.33 4.57 -11.42
N THR A 177 14.48 5.24 -11.45
CA THR A 177 14.57 6.68 -11.08
C THR A 177 14.00 7.60 -12.15
N HIS A 178 14.10 7.24 -13.43
CA HIS A 178 13.56 8.01 -14.55
C HIS A 178 12.12 7.63 -14.91
N PHE A 179 11.59 6.55 -14.35
CA PHE A 179 10.21 6.14 -14.57
C PHE A 179 9.24 7.28 -14.21
N SER A 180 8.31 7.61 -15.11
CA SER A 180 7.25 8.59 -14.86
C SER A 180 5.94 7.86 -14.65
N GLN A 181 5.33 8.06 -13.47
CA GLN A 181 4.01 7.53 -13.18
C GLN A 181 2.97 8.13 -14.14
N LYS A 182 2.06 7.28 -14.62
CA LYS A 182 0.96 7.68 -15.50
C LYS A 182 -0.28 6.86 -15.17
N MET A 183 -1.40 7.52 -14.94
CA MET A 183 -2.68 6.81 -14.73
C MET A 183 -3.17 6.18 -16.05
N GLY A 184 -3.72 4.98 -15.95
CA GLY A 184 -4.34 4.32 -17.11
C GLY A 184 -3.36 3.70 -18.09
N ASP A 185 -2.11 3.48 -17.68
CA ASP A 185 -1.05 2.88 -18.51
C ASP A 185 -0.88 1.36 -18.25
N HIS A 186 -1.79 0.78 -17.47
CA HIS A 186 -1.78 -0.60 -17.02
C HIS A 186 -0.54 -0.93 -16.18
N ARG A 187 -0.01 0.04 -15.44
CA ARG A 187 1.12 -0.17 -14.53
C ARG A 187 0.78 0.26 -13.10
N LEU A 188 1.48 -0.35 -12.13
CA LEU A 188 1.48 0.09 -10.74
C LEU A 188 2.89 0.45 -10.31
N GLU A 189 2.98 1.49 -9.51
CA GLU A 189 4.21 1.93 -8.89
C GLU A 189 4.32 1.46 -7.44
N PHE A 190 5.43 0.80 -7.11
CA PHE A 190 5.73 0.36 -5.76
C PHE A 190 6.73 1.28 -5.08
N LEU A 191 6.42 1.68 -3.85
CA LEU A 191 7.25 2.51 -2.98
C LEU A 191 7.46 1.83 -1.63
N ALA A 192 8.58 2.14 -0.98
CA ALA A 192 8.83 1.80 0.40
C ALA A 192 9.23 3.02 1.23
N TYR A 193 8.81 3.03 2.48
CA TYR A 193 9.32 3.95 3.50
C TYR A 193 10.17 3.17 4.50
N ARG A 194 11.38 3.66 4.79
CA ARG A 194 12.27 2.99 5.76
C ARG A 194 11.82 3.17 7.20
N LYS A 195 11.23 4.33 7.53
CA LYS A 195 10.82 4.70 8.89
C LYS A 195 9.51 5.48 8.88
N VAL A 196 8.78 5.43 10.00
CA VAL A 196 7.49 6.11 10.18
C VAL A 196 7.59 7.62 9.92
N TYR A 197 8.63 8.27 10.46
CA TYR A 197 8.81 9.70 10.28
C TYR A 197 9.14 10.09 8.84
N HIS A 198 9.55 9.16 7.97
CA HIS A 198 9.73 9.47 6.54
C HIS A 198 8.41 9.83 5.86
N ILE A 199 7.32 9.15 6.25
CA ILE A 199 5.98 9.49 5.78
C ILE A 199 5.63 10.91 6.23
N ALA A 200 5.85 11.23 7.52
CA ALA A 200 5.59 12.55 8.08
C ALA A 200 6.44 13.66 7.42
N ALA A 201 7.70 13.37 7.09
CA ALA A 201 8.57 14.33 6.45
C ALA A 201 8.14 14.59 4.98
N ASP A 202 7.54 13.61 4.31
CA ASP A 202 6.99 13.77 2.96
C ASP A 202 5.74 14.65 2.93
N PHE A 203 4.94 14.64 4.01
CA PHE A 203 3.92 15.67 4.25
C PHE A 203 4.52 17.08 4.31
N CYS A 204 5.73 17.22 4.85
CA CYS A 204 6.46 18.48 4.92
C CYS A 204 7.30 18.76 3.66
N GLY A 205 7.26 17.89 2.65
CA GLY A 205 7.92 18.10 1.35
C GLY A 205 9.34 17.55 1.20
N THR A 206 9.86 16.75 2.13
CA THR A 206 11.28 16.30 2.10
C THR A 206 11.61 15.11 1.20
N SER A 207 10.59 14.47 0.60
CA SER A 207 10.72 13.32 -0.34
C SER A 207 11.70 12.21 0.09
N LEU A 208 11.26 11.36 1.01
CA LEU A 208 11.97 10.28 1.64
C LEU A 208 11.39 8.90 1.31
N ALA A 209 10.26 8.85 0.59
CA ALA A 209 9.81 7.66 -0.11
C ALA A 209 10.93 7.10 -1.01
N ARG A 210 10.94 5.79 -1.21
CA ARG A 210 11.90 5.13 -2.09
C ARG A 210 11.19 4.24 -3.11
N ARG A 211 11.52 4.38 -4.37
CA ARG A 211 10.97 3.59 -5.48
C ARG A 211 11.47 2.15 -5.41
N VAL A 212 10.55 1.20 -5.49
CA VAL A 212 10.84 -0.24 -5.40
C VAL A 212 10.69 -0.89 -6.76
N HIS A 213 9.61 -0.61 -7.47
CA HIS A 213 9.30 -1.25 -8.74
C HIS A 213 8.24 -0.46 -9.51
N ALA A 214 8.16 -0.60 -10.83
CA ALA A 214 7.07 -0.08 -11.64
C ALA A 214 6.91 -0.94 -12.90
N SER A 215 5.78 -1.63 -13.06
CA SER A 215 5.50 -2.49 -14.23
C SER A 215 4.00 -2.81 -14.33
N GLY A 216 3.59 -3.69 -15.26
CA GLY A 216 2.18 -4.05 -15.47
C GLY A 216 1.67 -5.31 -14.74
N GLY A 217 2.50 -5.95 -13.93
CA GLY A 217 2.10 -7.14 -13.17
C GLY A 217 1.84 -8.38 -14.03
N PRO A 218 1.09 -9.38 -13.52
CA PRO A 218 0.60 -9.46 -12.14
C PRO A 218 1.74 -9.58 -11.13
N TRP A 219 1.44 -9.36 -9.85
CA TRP A 219 2.40 -9.50 -8.75
C TRP A 219 1.87 -10.40 -7.65
N LYS A 220 2.80 -11.08 -6.98
CA LYS A 220 2.54 -11.87 -5.78
C LYS A 220 3.54 -11.51 -4.70
N ILE A 221 3.03 -10.99 -3.58
CA ILE A 221 3.81 -10.72 -2.36
C ILE A 221 3.63 -11.92 -1.44
N VAL A 222 4.71 -12.65 -1.18
CA VAL A 222 4.70 -13.84 -0.33
C VAL A 222 5.19 -13.45 1.06
N PHE A 223 4.50 -13.90 2.11
CA PHE A 223 4.91 -13.67 3.49
C PHE A 223 5.78 -14.80 4.02
N LYS A 224 6.56 -14.51 5.06
CA LYS A 224 7.28 -15.52 5.84
C LYS A 224 6.30 -16.25 6.75
N GLU A 225 6.71 -17.40 7.25
CA GLU A 225 6.06 -18.00 8.41
C GLU A 225 6.27 -17.07 9.63
N LEU A 226 5.19 -16.46 10.10
CA LEU A 226 5.22 -15.51 11.21
C LEU A 226 4.72 -16.18 12.48
N HIS A 227 5.06 -15.60 13.64
CA HIS A 227 4.45 -16.01 14.89
C HIS A 227 2.91 -15.80 14.84
N PRO A 228 2.07 -16.69 15.41
CA PRO A 228 0.60 -16.59 15.38
C PRO A 228 0.01 -15.25 15.81
N SER A 229 0.69 -14.54 16.71
CA SER A 229 0.26 -13.22 17.20
C SER A 229 0.84 -12.02 16.45
N GLU A 230 1.74 -12.25 15.48
CA GLU A 230 2.34 -11.18 14.68
C GLU A 230 1.28 -10.58 13.75
N LYS A 231 1.13 -9.25 13.83
CA LYS A 231 0.11 -8.51 13.10
C LYS A 231 0.72 -7.88 11.86
N VAL A 232 0.21 -8.25 10.70
CA VAL A 232 0.50 -7.53 9.46
C VAL A 232 -0.67 -6.59 9.19
N TYR A 233 -0.37 -5.30 9.14
CA TYR A 233 -1.35 -4.25 8.89
C TYR A 233 -1.36 -3.96 7.40
N PHE A 234 -2.56 -3.88 6.83
CA PHE A 234 -2.71 -3.48 5.44
C PHE A 234 -3.90 -2.56 5.26
N GLN A 235 -3.92 -1.88 4.13
CA GLN A 235 -5.04 -1.05 3.73
C GLN A 235 -5.20 -1.03 2.22
N ILE A 236 -6.43 -0.77 1.81
CA ILE A 236 -6.82 -0.65 0.42
C ILE A 236 -7.81 0.49 0.30
N ASP A 237 -7.46 1.50 -0.50
CA ASP A 237 -8.29 2.70 -0.74
C ASP A 237 -8.81 3.41 0.53
N GLY A 238 -8.06 3.31 1.63
CA GLY A 238 -8.41 3.91 2.92
C GLY A 238 -9.26 3.03 3.84
N GLU A 239 -9.49 1.76 3.51
CA GLU A 239 -10.03 0.76 4.42
C GLU A 239 -8.89 0.01 5.11
N PHE A 240 -8.94 -0.10 6.45
CA PHE A 240 -7.82 -0.60 7.26
C PHE A 240 -8.09 -1.94 7.93
N TYR A 241 -7.14 -2.86 7.76
CA TYR A 241 -7.25 -4.24 8.22
C TYR A 241 -5.97 -4.72 8.91
N VAL A 242 -6.09 -5.87 9.58
CA VAL A 242 -4.95 -6.67 10.04
C VAL A 242 -5.19 -8.11 9.62
N MET A 243 -4.14 -8.73 9.10
CA MET A 243 -4.05 -10.16 8.86
C MET A 243 -3.15 -10.81 9.94
N LEU A 244 -3.57 -11.99 10.40
CA LEU A 244 -2.78 -12.91 11.22
C LEU A 244 -2.49 -14.14 10.37
N GLN A 245 -1.28 -14.69 10.49
CA GLN A 245 -0.78 -15.80 9.66
C GLN A 245 -1.03 -15.56 8.16
N PRO A 246 -0.51 -14.45 7.59
CA PRO A 246 -0.70 -14.17 6.19
C PRO A 246 0.13 -15.11 5.32
N LYS A 247 -0.45 -15.49 4.19
CA LYS A 247 0.19 -16.35 3.20
C LYS A 247 0.75 -15.52 2.05
N ASP A 248 -0.14 -14.82 1.34
CA ASP A 248 0.23 -14.02 0.18
C ASP A 248 -0.79 -12.92 -0.15
N VAL A 249 -0.34 -11.95 -0.94
CA VAL A 249 -1.18 -10.96 -1.64
C VAL A 249 -0.91 -11.05 -3.14
N GLU A 250 -1.96 -11.21 -3.93
CA GLU A 250 -1.91 -11.11 -5.39
C GLU A 250 -2.51 -9.80 -5.86
N ILE A 251 -1.85 -9.15 -6.82
CA ILE A 251 -2.31 -7.90 -7.44
C ILE A 251 -2.27 -8.08 -8.96
N SER A 252 -3.40 -7.91 -9.62
CA SER A 252 -3.50 -8.02 -11.08
C SER A 252 -4.40 -6.93 -11.66
N HIS A 253 -4.19 -6.59 -12.93
CA HIS A 253 -5.05 -5.63 -13.62
C HIS A 253 -6.46 -6.20 -13.72
N SER A 254 -7.47 -5.36 -13.48
CA SER A 254 -8.88 -5.75 -13.59
C SER A 254 -9.54 -5.14 -14.82
N ARG A 255 -9.50 -3.81 -14.94
CA ARG A 255 -10.11 -3.07 -16.05
C ARG A 255 -9.63 -1.63 -16.09
N THR A 256 -9.84 -0.97 -17.21
CA THR A 256 -9.57 0.46 -17.38
C THR A 256 -10.86 1.19 -17.72
N ILE A 257 -11.10 2.33 -17.10
CA ILE A 257 -12.24 3.19 -17.39
C ILE A 257 -11.77 4.60 -17.74
N ARG A 258 -12.68 5.40 -18.31
CA ARG A 258 -12.49 6.84 -18.49
C ARG A 258 -13.12 7.57 -17.32
N ILE A 259 -12.38 8.49 -16.72
CA ILE A 259 -12.87 9.40 -15.68
C ILE A 259 -12.62 10.84 -16.11
N LEU A 260 -13.38 11.75 -15.52
CA LEU A 260 -13.21 13.18 -15.72
C LEU A 260 -12.22 13.73 -14.66
N LYS A 261 -11.22 14.48 -15.11
CA LYS A 261 -10.21 15.14 -14.27
C LYS A 261 -10.27 16.65 -14.41
#